data_AF-A0A7W7RP60-F1
#
_entry.id   AF-A0A7W7RP60-F1
#
_cell.length_a   1.000
_cell.length_b   1.000
_cell.length_c   1.000
_cell.angle_alpha   90.00
_cell.angle_beta   90.00
_cell.angle_gamma   90.00
#
_symmetry.space_group_name_H-M   'P 1'
#
loop_
_entity.id
_entity.type
_entity.pdbx_description
1 polymer ?
#
loop_
_entity_poly.entity_id
_entity_poly.type
_entity_poly.pdbx_seq_one_letter_code
_entity_poly.pdbx_strand_id
1 'polypeptide(L)'
;MSDQPARVSPREIAEFMDAARAHRNAAFDGRAGSNAALLAWKSSILDRIAAQTDDAETRTVADNARAELAAARAAEIGGDR
;
A
#
# COMPACT_ATOMS: atom_id res chain seq x y z
N MET A 1 -18.50 2.67 19.93
CA MET A 1 -18.72 3.10 18.53
C MET A 1 -17.86 2.21 17.67
N SER A 2 -18.47 1.30 16.91
CA SER A 2 -17.72 0.51 15.92
C SER A 2 -17.38 1.45 14.78
N ASP A 3 -16.14 1.92 14.73
CA ASP A 3 -15.62 2.68 13.60
C ASP A 3 -15.55 1.70 12.43
N GLN A 4 -16.61 1.64 11.63
CA GLN A 4 -16.64 0.75 10.49
C GLN A 4 -15.65 1.31 9.45
N PRO A 5 -14.66 0.51 9.00
CA PRO A 5 -13.67 1.01 8.06
C PRO A 5 -14.36 1.52 6.79
N ALA A 6 -13.93 2.70 6.32
CA ALA A 6 -14.48 3.31 5.13
C ALA A 6 -14.39 2.33 3.94
N ARG A 7 -15.46 2.22 3.14
CA ARG A 7 -15.43 1.35 1.97
C ARG A 7 -14.41 1.85 0.95
N VAL A 8 -13.74 0.91 0.29
CA VAL A 8 -12.86 1.22 -0.85
C VAL A 8 -13.74 1.44 -2.08
N SER A 9 -13.53 2.55 -2.78
CA SER A 9 -14.28 2.86 -4.00
C SER A 9 -13.53 2.41 -5.27
N PRO A 10 -14.23 2.09 -6.37
CA PRO A 10 -13.57 1.78 -7.65
C PRO A 10 -12.68 2.92 -8.17
N ARG A 11 -13.08 4.18 -7.91
CA ARG A 11 -12.29 5.36 -8.27
C ARG A 11 -10.95 5.37 -7.54
N GLU A 12 -10.96 5.11 -6.24
CA GLU A 12 -9.73 5.06 -5.44
C GLU A 12 -8.78 3.96 -5.93
N ILE A 13 -9.31 2.80 -6.33
CA ILE A 13 -8.51 1.71 -6.91
C ILE A 13 -7.88 2.18 -8.23
N ALA A 14 -8.64 2.85 -9.10
CA ALA A 14 -8.10 3.37 -10.36
C ALA A 14 -6.98 4.39 -10.13
N GLU A 15 -7.19 5.33 -9.21
CA GLU A 15 -6.18 6.34 -8.84
C GLU A 15 -4.90 5.67 -8.28
N PHE A 16 -5.05 4.62 -7.46
CA PHE A 16 -3.91 3.83 -6.97
C PHE A 16 -3.15 3.14 -8.11
N MET A 17 -3.87 2.50 -9.04
CA MET A 17 -3.25 1.80 -10.16
C MET A 17 -2.50 2.75 -11.10
N ASP A 18 -3.02 3.95 -11.32
CA ASP A 18 -2.35 5.00 -12.08
C ASP A 18 -1.07 5.47 -11.39
N ALA A 19 -1.13 5.71 -10.06
CA ALA A 19 0.05 6.06 -9.27
C ALA A 19 1.11 4.94 -9.29
N ALA A 20 0.70 3.68 -9.19
CA ALA A 20 1.59 2.52 -9.26
C ALA A 20 2.26 2.39 -10.63
N ARG A 21 1.51 2.64 -11.72
CA ARG A 21 2.06 2.65 -13.07
C ARG A 21 3.06 3.80 -13.25
N ALA A 22 2.74 4.99 -12.77
CA ALA A 22 3.63 6.16 -12.83
C ALA A 22 4.94 5.90 -12.05
N HIS A 23 4.84 5.35 -10.84
CA HIS A 23 6.01 4.99 -10.03
C HIS A 23 6.88 3.95 -10.73
N ARG A 24 6.29 2.90 -11.29
CA ARG A 24 7.03 1.88 -12.06
C ARG A 24 7.78 2.47 -13.25
N ASN A 25 7.14 3.39 -13.98
CA ASN A 25 7.78 4.05 -15.11
C ASN A 25 8.96 4.93 -14.62
N ALA A 26 8.76 5.70 -13.54
CA ALA A 26 9.84 6.48 -12.94
C ALA A 26 11.00 5.60 -12.43
N ALA A 27 10.70 4.40 -11.89
CA ALA A 27 11.72 3.45 -11.43
C ALA A 27 12.51 2.88 -12.61
N PHE A 28 11.84 2.54 -13.70
CA PHE A 28 12.49 2.13 -14.95
C PHE A 28 13.43 3.22 -15.49
N ASP A 29 13.03 4.49 -15.39
CA ASP A 29 13.84 5.64 -15.80
C ASP A 29 14.94 6.02 -14.78
N GLY A 30 15.10 5.27 -13.67
CA GLY A 30 16.08 5.54 -12.62
C GLY A 30 15.77 6.78 -11.78
N ARG A 31 14.53 7.29 -11.80
CA ARG A 31 14.08 8.51 -11.13
C ARG A 31 13.16 8.27 -9.94
N ALA A 32 12.79 7.02 -9.67
CA ALA A 32 11.92 6.73 -8.54
C ALA A 32 12.65 7.03 -7.22
N GLY A 33 12.08 7.97 -6.45
CA GLY A 33 12.38 8.12 -5.04
C GLY A 33 11.71 7.02 -4.21
N SER A 34 11.64 7.22 -2.90
CA SER A 34 11.05 6.24 -1.99
C SER A 34 9.65 5.79 -2.40
N ASN A 35 9.41 4.48 -2.25
CA ASN A 35 8.12 3.84 -2.49
C ASN A 35 7.23 3.79 -1.23
N ALA A 36 7.68 4.32 -0.08
CA ALA A 36 6.97 4.19 1.19
C ALA A 36 5.56 4.79 1.18
N ALA A 37 5.36 5.92 0.48
CA ALA A 37 4.05 6.54 0.35
C ALA A 37 3.06 5.69 -0.46
N LEU A 38 3.50 5.09 -1.57
CA LEU A 38 2.67 4.21 -2.39
C LEU A 38 2.35 2.89 -1.66
N LEU A 39 3.33 2.34 -0.92
CA LEU A 39 3.11 1.17 -0.05
C LEU A 39 2.16 1.48 1.11
N ALA A 40 2.20 2.69 1.66
CA ALA A 40 1.25 3.12 2.70
C ALA A 40 -0.18 3.17 2.15
N TRP A 41 -0.35 3.67 0.92
CA TRP A 41 -1.65 3.65 0.26
C TRP A 41 -2.13 2.22 -0.05
N LYS A 42 -1.26 1.37 -0.59
CA LYS A 42 -1.53 -0.06 -0.82
C LYS A 42 -2.02 -0.74 0.46
N SER A 43 -1.27 -0.59 1.57
CA SER A 43 -1.64 -1.16 2.87
C SER A 43 -3.02 -0.66 3.33
N SER A 44 -3.28 0.64 3.24
CA SER A 44 -4.56 1.24 3.65
C SER A 44 -5.76 0.71 2.85
N ILE A 45 -5.61 0.49 1.54
CA ILE A 45 -6.66 -0.14 0.72
C ILE A 45 -6.89 -1.58 1.18
N LEU A 46 -5.83 -2.37 1.31
CA LEU A 46 -5.92 -3.79 1.64
C LEU A 46 -6.45 -4.02 3.06
N ASP A 47 -6.06 -3.20 4.04
CA ASP A 47 -6.58 -3.27 5.41
C ASP A 47 -8.09 -3.00 5.45
N ARG A 48 -8.57 -2.01 4.68
CA ARG A 48 -10.02 -1.72 4.60
C ARG A 48 -10.80 -2.82 3.90
N ILE A 49 -10.23 -3.48 2.88
CA ILE A 49 -10.86 -4.65 2.24
C ILE A 49 -10.89 -5.83 3.22
N ALA A 50 -9.77 -6.12 3.88
CA ALA A 50 -9.64 -7.21 4.87
C ALA A 50 -10.61 -7.05 6.04
N ALA A 51 -10.88 -5.83 6.48
CA ALA A 51 -11.83 -5.56 7.54
C ALA A 51 -13.32 -5.72 7.12
N GLN A 52 -13.60 -5.88 5.84
CA GLN A 52 -14.95 -6.08 5.29
C GLN A 52 -15.21 -7.52 4.82
N THR A 53 -14.24 -8.44 5.00
CA THR A 53 -14.36 -9.83 4.56
C THR A 53 -13.95 -10.81 5.65
N ASP A 54 -14.48 -12.03 5.58
CA ASP A 54 -14.07 -13.16 6.40
C ASP A 54 -13.02 -14.06 5.74
N ASP A 55 -12.61 -13.72 4.53
CA ASP A 55 -11.62 -14.46 3.79
C ASP A 55 -10.20 -14.36 4.41
N ALA A 56 -9.64 -15.52 4.76
CA ALA A 56 -8.32 -15.62 5.39
C ALA A 56 -7.18 -15.26 4.43
N GLU A 57 -7.36 -15.52 3.13
CA GLU A 57 -6.38 -15.15 2.11
C GLU A 57 -6.26 -13.63 2.01
N THR A 58 -7.39 -12.91 1.97
CA THR A 58 -7.41 -11.44 1.95
C THR A 58 -6.72 -10.84 3.18
N ARG A 59 -6.93 -11.41 4.37
CA ARG A 59 -6.22 -10.96 5.59
C ARG A 59 -4.72 -11.16 5.50
N THR A 60 -4.29 -12.31 4.98
CA THR A 60 -2.86 -12.61 4.77
C THR A 60 -2.23 -11.62 3.79
N VAL A 61 -2.94 -11.24 2.73
CA VAL A 61 -2.48 -10.23 1.77
C VAL A 61 -2.31 -8.85 2.41
N ALA A 62 -3.24 -8.43 3.28
CA ALA A 62 -3.12 -7.18 4.03
C ALA A 62 -1.93 -7.21 5.00
N ASP A 63 -1.73 -8.31 5.72
CA ASP A 63 -0.59 -8.50 6.63
C ASP A 63 0.75 -8.39 5.90
N ASN A 64 0.88 -9.01 4.73
CA ASN A 64 2.06 -8.92 3.89
C ASN A 64 2.31 -7.47 3.43
N ALA A 65 1.26 -6.74 3.04
CA ALA A 65 1.40 -5.34 2.65
C ALA A 65 1.87 -4.44 3.81
N ARG A 66 1.41 -4.71 5.03
CA ARG A 66 1.90 -4.02 6.23
C ARG A 66 3.38 -4.32 6.50
N ALA A 67 3.80 -5.57 6.31
CA ALA A 67 5.20 -5.96 6.44
C ALA A 67 6.10 -5.30 5.38
N GLU A 68 5.65 -5.24 4.12
CA GLU A 68 6.34 -4.54 3.03
C GLU A 68 6.53 -3.05 3.35
N LEU A 69 5.47 -2.38 3.84
CA LEU A 69 5.56 -0.97 4.24
C LEU A 69 6.54 -0.76 5.40
N ALA A 70 6.51 -1.64 6.41
CA ALA A 70 7.43 -1.57 7.54
C ALA A 70 8.89 -1.72 7.09
N ALA A 71 9.17 -2.65 6.17
CA ALA A 71 10.49 -2.85 5.58
C ALA A 71 10.95 -1.62 4.78
N ALA A 72 10.06 -1.03 3.96
CA ALA A 72 10.38 0.17 3.19
C ALA A 72 10.74 1.36 4.10
N ARG A 73 9.96 1.58 5.17
CA ARG A 73 10.24 2.63 6.16
C ARG A 73 11.55 2.38 6.91
N ALA A 74 11.84 1.13 7.25
CA ALA A 74 13.11 0.78 7.90
C ALA A 74 14.31 1.03 6.98
N ALA A 75 14.17 0.76 5.67
CA ALA A 75 15.20 1.03 4.68
C ALA A 75 15.46 2.54 4.50
N GLU A 76 14.43 3.38 4.52
CA GLU A 76 14.58 4.84 4.51
C GLU A 76 15.36 5.35 5.72
N ILE A 77 15.07 4.82 6.91
CA ILE A 77 15.74 5.21 8.16
C ILE A 77 17.19 4.70 8.21
N GLY A 78 17.48 3.54 7.61
CA GLY A 78 18.79 2.91 7.59
C GLY A 78 19.74 3.40 6.50
N GLY A 79 19.20 3.95 5.40
CA GLY A 79 19.98 4.44 4.24
C GLY A 79 20.54 5.86 4.39
N ASP A 80 20.15 6.59 5.45
CA ASP A 80 20.60 7.95 5.75
C ASP A 80 21.81 7.99 6.72
N ARG A 81 22.64 6.94 6.73
CA ARG A 81 23.87 6.82 7.55
C ARG A 81 25.13 6.66 6.71
#